data_AF-A0A816ITP4-F1
#
_entry.id   AF-A0A816ITP4-F1
#
_cell.length_a   1.000
_cell.length_b   1.000
_cell.length_c   1.000
_cell.angle_alpha   90.00
_cell.angle_beta   90.00
_cell.angle_gamma   90.00
#
_symmetry.space_group_name_H-M   'P 1'
#
loop_
_entity.id
_entity.type
_entity.pdbx_description
1 polymer ?
#
loop_
_entity_poly.entity_id
_entity_poly.type
_entity_poly.pdbx_seq_one_letter_code
_entity_poly.pdbx_strand_id
1 'polypeptide(L)' 'MSVQVSYTQLLIDGNFVDSASGDLSKTFPTLDRRTWKVIVNVAEGDTEDINQAVKAARKAIDADLGQR' A
#
# COMPACT_ATOMS: atom_id res chain seq x y z
N MET A 1 18.26 -1.51 -19.48
CA MET A 1 18.03 -2.02 -18.12
C MET A 1 16.63 -1.60 -17.70
N SER A 2 15.70 -2.57 -17.68
CA SER A 2 14.34 -2.40 -17.17
C SER A 2 14.32 -2.79 -15.69
N VAL A 3 13.78 -1.93 -14.84
CA VAL A 3 13.55 -2.23 -13.43
C VAL A 3 12.29 -3.11 -13.35
N GLN A 4 12.39 -4.29 -12.75
CA GLN A 4 11.23 -5.13 -12.46
C GLN A 4 10.69 -4.76 -11.07
N VAL A 5 9.41 -4.37 -11.01
CA VAL A 5 8.72 -4.07 -9.75
C VAL A 5 7.76 -5.20 -9.46
N SER A 6 7.93 -5.85 -8.30
CA SER A 6 7.15 -7.05 -7.92
C SER A 6 5.87 -6.75 -7.16
N TYR A 7 5.76 -5.57 -6.53
CA TYR A 7 4.62 -5.20 -5.69
C TYR A 7 4.26 -3.73 -5.88
N THR A 8 2.98 -3.47 -6.08
CA THR A 8 2.42 -2.13 -6.34
C THR A 8 1.20 -1.81 -5.49
N GLN A 9 0.79 -2.76 -4.64
CA GLN A 9 -0.41 -2.72 -3.80
C GLN A 9 -0.08 -2.20 -2.40
N LEU A 10 -1.10 -1.89 -1.61
CA LEU A 10 -0.95 -1.46 -0.22
C LEU A 10 -0.67 -2.68 0.66
N LEU A 11 0.26 -2.57 1.60
CA LEU A 11 0.54 -3.64 2.56
C LEU A 11 -0.20 -3.35 3.87
N ILE A 12 -1.32 -4.04 4.10
CA ILE A 12 -2.20 -3.85 5.26
C ILE A 12 -2.40 -5.21 5.95
N ASP A 13 -2.20 -5.25 7.27
CA ASP A 13 -2.32 -6.48 8.08
C ASP A 13 -1.46 -7.66 7.56
N GLY A 14 -0.30 -7.34 6.97
CA GLY A 14 0.60 -8.34 6.36
C GLY A 14 0.17 -8.86 4.99
N ASN A 15 -0.92 -8.33 4.41
CA ASN A 15 -1.44 -8.72 3.10
C ASN A 15 -1.34 -7.56 2.10
N PHE A 16 -1.08 -7.91 0.83
CA PHE A 16 -1.17 -6.95 -0.26
C PHE A 16 -2.63 -6.78 -0.66
N VAL A 17 -3.17 -5.58 -0.42
CA VAL A 17 -4.55 -5.22 -0.70
C VAL A 17 -4.61 -4.09 -1.73
N ASP A 18 -5.62 -4.14 -2.59
CA ASP A 18 -5.93 -3.04 -3.49
C ASP A 18 -6.52 -1.86 -2.71
N SER A 19 -6.33 -0.64 -3.21
CA SER A 19 -6.88 0.58 -2.60
C SER A 19 -8.40 0.50 -2.52
N ALA A 20 -8.95 0.78 -1.34
CA ALA A 20 -10.39 0.74 -1.08
C ALA A 20 -11.15 1.92 -1.71
N SER A 21 -10.45 2.95 -2.19
CA SER A 21 -11.09 4.15 -2.75
C SER A 21 -12.03 3.80 -3.91
N GLY A 22 -13.31 4.13 -3.73
CA GLY A 22 -14.45 3.75 -4.59
C GLY A 22 -14.47 4.28 -6.02
N ASP A 23 -13.32 4.68 -6.58
CA ASP A 23 -13.15 5.06 -7.97
C ASP A 23 -11.95 4.30 -8.53
N LEU A 24 -12.18 3.04 -8.90
CA LEU A 24 -11.33 2.19 -9.74
C LEU A 24 -9.83 2.49 -9.67
N SER A 25 -9.13 1.91 -8.68
CA SER A 25 -7.67 1.79 -8.69
C SER A 25 -6.93 3.12 -8.86
N LYS A 26 -7.17 4.09 -7.97
CA LYS A 26 -6.30 5.26 -7.85
C LYS A 26 -4.87 4.78 -7.64
N THR A 27 -4.04 5.07 -8.62
CA THR A 27 -2.62 4.71 -8.65
C THR A 27 -1.86 5.93 -9.13
N PHE A 28 -0.68 6.16 -8.58
CA PHE A 28 0.18 7.26 -9.00
C PHE A 28 1.41 6.73 -9.77
N PRO A 29 1.80 7.40 -10.86
CA PRO A 29 2.96 6.99 -11.64
C PRO A 29 4.25 7.29 -10.88
N THR A 30 5.09 6.28 -10.69
CA THR A 30 6.46 6.42 -10.22
C THR A 30 7.38 6.61 -11.41
N LEU A 31 8.10 7.73 -11.44
CA LEU A 31 8.98 8.12 -12.54
C LEU A 31 10.45 7.77 -12.24
N ASP A 32 11.17 7.34 -13.27
CA ASP A 32 12.64 7.27 -13.24
C ASP A 32 13.22 8.68 -13.30
N ARG A 33 13.90 9.13 -12.23
CA ARG A 33 14.54 10.46 -12.20
C ARG A 33 15.58 10.68 -13.30
N ARG A 34 16.14 9.62 -13.89
CA ARG A 34 17.13 9.70 -14.97
C ARG A 34 16.49 9.93 -16.34
N THR A 35 15.30 9.38 -16.57
CA THR A 35 14.68 9.34 -17.91
C THR A 35 13.31 9.99 -17.97
N TRP A 36 12.73 10.37 -16.82
CA TRP A 36 11.38 10.88 -16.64
C TRP A 36 10.28 9.98 -17.21
N LYS A 37 10.58 8.69 -17.41
CA LYS A 37 9.61 7.69 -17.87
C LYS A 37 8.95 7.01 -16.68
N VAL A 38 7.69 6.62 -16.87
CA VAL A 38 6.96 5.81 -15.89
C VAL A 38 7.63 4.45 -15.75
N ILE A 39 8.02 4.11 -14.53
CA ILE A 39 8.53 2.78 -14.17
C ILE A 39 7.35 1.88 -13.80
N VAL A 40 6.44 2.38 -12.95
CA VAL A 40 5.34 1.60 -12.40
C VAL A 40 4.26 2.52 -11.83
N ASN A 41 3.02 2.06 -11.78
CA ASN A 41 1.93 2.74 -11.07
C ASN A 41 1.73 2.06 -9.71
N VAL A 42 1.76 2.82 -8.63
CA VAL A 42 1.62 2.33 -7.24
C VAL A 42 0.25 2.73 -6.71
N ALA A 43 -0.41 1.86 -5.95
CA ALA A 43 -1.69 2.13 -5.32
C ALA A 43 -1.61 3.39 -4.44
N GLU A 44 -2.56 4.30 -4.65
CA GLU A 44 -2.76 5.48 -3.83
C GLU A 44 -3.69 5.11 -2.68
N GLY A 45 -3.17 5.14 -1.46
CA GLY A 45 -3.97 4.88 -0.27
C GLY A 45 -4.80 6.12 0.09
N ASP A 46 -6.08 5.91 0.39
CA ASP A 46 -6.97 6.94 0.91
C ASP A 46 -7.24 6.73 2.41
N THR A 47 -8.06 7.58 2.98
CA THR A 47 -8.48 7.60 4.38
C THR A 47 -9.02 6.25 4.84
N GLU A 48 -9.72 5.52 3.96
CA GLU A 48 -10.24 4.17 4.25
C GLU A 48 -9.12 3.15 4.46
N ASP A 49 -8.12 3.15 3.59
CA ASP A 49 -6.95 2.27 3.70
C ASP A 49 -6.14 2.59 4.97
N ILE A 50 -5.97 3.88 5.27
CA ILE A 50 -5.31 4.34 6.50
C ILE A 50 -6.07 3.82 7.73
N ASN A 51 -7.39 3.95 7.75
CA ASN A 51 -8.22 3.47 8.86
C ASN A 51 -8.14 1.95 9.03
N GLN A 52 -8.09 1.18 7.94
CA GLN A 52 -7.91 -0.27 8.00
C GLN A 52 -6.53 -0.65 8.54
N ALA A 53 -5.46 0.02 8.08
CA ALA A 53 -4.10 -0.19 8.56
C ALA A 53 -3.96 0.12 10.06
N VAL A 54 -4.55 1.22 10.53
CA VAL A 54 -4.53 1.59 11.96
C VAL A 54 -5.30 0.57 12.81
N LYS A 55 -6.46 0.09 12.35
CA LYS A 55 -7.23 -0.95 13.05
C LYS A 55 -6.44 -2.27 13.13
N ALA A 56 -5.81 -2.68 12.03
CA ALA A 56 -4.97 -3.87 11.99
C ALA A 56 -3.77 -3.76 12.95
N ALA A 57 -3.06 -2.64 12.91
CA ALA A 57 -1.92 -2.37 13.81
C ALA A 57 -2.35 -2.37 15.28
N ARG A 58 -3.51 -1.76 15.61
CA ARG A 58 -4.05 -1.75 16.97
C ARG A 58 -4.39 -3.16 17.44
N LYS A 59 -5.05 -3.96 16.61
CA LYS A 59 -5.36 -5.36 16.91
C LYS A 59 -4.09 -6.18 17.15
N ALA A 60 -3.05 -5.97 16.34
CA ALA A 60 -1.77 -6.65 16.50
C ALA A 60 -1.09 -6.27 17.83
N ILE A 61 -1.12 -4.99 18.21
CA ILE A 61 -0.60 -4.51 19.51
C ILE A 61 -1.41 -5.07 20.68
N ASP A 62 -2.74 -5.01 20.62
CA ASP A 62 -3.60 -5.53 21.69
C ASP A 62 -3.42 -7.06 21.85
N ALA A 63 -3.21 -7.78 20.74
CA ALA A 63 -2.89 -9.22 20.77
C ALA A 63 -1.49 -9.50 21.35
N ASP A 64 -0.48 -8.68 21.03
CA ASP A 64 0.89 -8.82 21.55
C ASP A 64 0.96 -8.49 23.05
N LEU A 65 0.26 -7.44 23.49
CA LEU A 65 0.18 -7.04 24.89
C LEU A 65 -0.63 -8.00 25.77
N GLY A 66 -1.51 -8.81 25.18
CA GLY A 66 -2.26 -9.86 25.88
C GLY A 66 -1.50 -11.18 26.05
N GLN A 67 -0.33 -11.33 25.44
CA GLN A 67 0.53 -12.52 25.53
C GLN A 67 1.78 -12.31 26.40
N ARG A 68 1.83 -11.22 27.18
CA ARG A 68 2.90 -10.94 28.15
C ARG A 68 2.40 -11.01 29.58
#